data_AF-A0ABD1RFK7-F1
#
_entry.id   AF-A0ABD1RFK7-F1
#
_cell.length_a   1.000
_cell.length_b   1.000
_cell.length_c   1.000
_cell.angle_alpha   90.00
_cell.angle_beta   90.00
_cell.angle_gamma   90.00
#
_symmetry.space_group_name_H-M   'P 1'
#
loop_
_entity.id
_entity.type
_entity.pdbx_description
1 polymer ?
#
loop_
_entity_poly.entity_id
_entity_poly.type
_entity_poly.pdbx_seq_one_letter_code
_entity_poly.pdbx_strand_id
1 'polypeptide(L)'
;MFFPKFGDLYEFYDPSRRKTYWLELPKLRGSRLCYARDGWLLLYKPRTQRVFFYCPYTQEKIKLPRRELAYQIVAFSATPTSPSCILFTVKHVRPTVVAISTCHPGATEWTTVNYQNHLPFVGSIWNKLVFCNGLFYCLSLTGWLGVYNPNESTWVVHSVPPPKCLENFFVKNRWKENLWPSIMGIFLSYTLVLL
;
A
#
# COMPACT_ATOMS: atom_id res chain seq x y z
N MET A 1 -3.91 -8.99 -2.63
CA MET A 1 -2.65 -9.26 -3.35
C MET A 1 -3.06 -9.90 -4.66
N PHE A 2 -2.89 -9.21 -5.80
CA PHE A 2 -3.23 -9.77 -7.11
C PHE A 2 -2.10 -10.71 -7.52
N PHE A 3 -2.43 -11.97 -7.74
CA PHE A 3 -1.52 -12.96 -8.31
C PHE A 3 -2.04 -13.34 -9.70
N PRO A 4 -1.14 -13.59 -10.67
CA PRO A 4 -1.56 -14.21 -11.92
C PRO A 4 -2.17 -15.57 -11.60
N LYS A 5 -3.34 -15.88 -12.18
CA LYS A 5 -4.00 -17.17 -11.96
C LYS A 5 -3.27 -18.29 -12.70
N PHE A 6 -2.76 -17.99 -13.90
CA PHE A 6 -1.94 -18.89 -14.71
C PHE A 6 -1.05 -18.06 -15.66
N GLY A 7 0.27 -18.31 -15.66
CA GLY A 7 1.21 -17.60 -16.53
C GLY A 7 1.15 -16.07 -16.37
N ASP A 8 0.75 -15.38 -17.44
CA ASP A 8 0.60 -13.92 -17.48
C ASP A 8 -0.88 -13.47 -17.45
N LEU A 9 -1.81 -14.36 -17.12
CA LEU A 9 -3.24 -14.06 -17.04
C LEU A 9 -3.61 -13.50 -15.66
N TYR A 10 -4.15 -12.28 -15.64
CA TYR A 10 -4.58 -11.58 -14.44
C TYR A 10 -6.10 -11.51 -14.36
N GLU A 11 -6.61 -11.71 -13.15
CA GLU A 11 -8.03 -11.61 -12.81
C GLU A 11 -8.35 -10.20 -12.33
N PHE A 12 -9.41 -9.60 -12.87
CA PHE A 12 -9.93 -8.30 -12.44
C PHE A 12 -11.40 -8.42 -12.10
N TYR A 13 -11.76 -8.12 -10.85
CA TYR A 13 -13.14 -8.11 -10.40
C TYR A 13 -13.72 -6.69 -10.47
N ASP A 14 -14.82 -6.53 -11.20
CA ASP A 14 -15.62 -5.32 -11.21
C ASP A 14 -16.79 -5.49 -10.22
N PRO A 15 -16.75 -4.79 -9.07
CA PRO A 15 -17.77 -4.90 -8.04
C PRO A 15 -19.10 -4.27 -8.47
N SER A 16 -19.08 -3.29 -9.37
CA SER A 16 -20.29 -2.59 -9.85
C SER A 16 -21.12 -3.49 -10.75
N ARG A 17 -20.44 -4.29 -11.58
CA ARG A 17 -21.05 -5.26 -12.49
C ARG A 17 -21.10 -6.68 -11.92
N ARG A 18 -20.48 -6.89 -10.74
CA ARG A 18 -20.23 -8.20 -10.13
C ARG A 18 -19.65 -9.20 -11.13
N LYS A 19 -18.75 -8.74 -11.98
CA LYS A 19 -18.20 -9.50 -13.10
C LYS A 19 -16.69 -9.59 -13.02
N THR A 20 -16.17 -10.77 -13.30
CA THR A 20 -14.74 -11.01 -13.40
C THR A 20 -14.29 -10.95 -14.86
N TYR A 21 -13.17 -10.27 -15.09
CA TYR A 21 -12.50 -10.15 -16.38
C TYR A 21 -11.11 -10.76 -16.30
N TRP A 22 -10.63 -11.25 -17.44
CA TRP A 22 -9.32 -11.86 -17.58
C TRP A 22 -8.52 -11.03 -18.58
N LEU A 23 -7.29 -10.68 -18.22
CA LEU A 23 -6.41 -9.93 -19.10
C LEU A 23 -5.00 -10.52 -19.08
N GLU A 24 -4.49 -10.84 -20.27
CA GLU A 24 -3.10 -11.24 -20.43
C GLU A 24 -2.20 -10.01 -20.41
N LEU A 25 -1.29 -9.98 -19.43
CA LEU A 25 -0.35 -8.88 -19.24
C LEU A 25 1.08 -9.39 -19.21
N PRO A 26 1.62 -9.90 -20.34
CA PRO A 26 2.99 -10.44 -20.41
C PRO A 26 4.06 -9.40 -20.05
N LYS A 27 3.76 -8.10 -20.26
CA LYS A 27 4.62 -6.98 -19.85
C LYS A 27 4.88 -6.96 -18.33
N LEU A 28 3.96 -7.52 -17.54
CA LEU A 28 4.03 -7.57 -16.09
C LEU A 28 4.75 -8.82 -15.57
N ARG A 29 5.16 -9.75 -16.44
CA ARG A 29 5.89 -10.95 -16.05
C ARG A 29 7.06 -10.64 -15.11
N GLY A 30 7.11 -11.39 -14.00
CA GLY A 30 8.12 -11.24 -12.96
C GLY A 30 7.98 -9.98 -12.09
N SER A 31 6.86 -9.27 -12.17
CA SER A 31 6.55 -8.12 -11.31
C SER A 31 5.68 -8.55 -10.13
N ARG A 32 5.87 -7.88 -8.99
CA ARG A 32 5.00 -7.96 -7.82
C ARG A 32 4.12 -6.71 -7.81
N LEU A 33 2.82 -6.90 -7.59
CA LEU A 33 1.92 -5.77 -7.31
C LEU A 33 2.17 -5.26 -5.89
N CYS A 34 2.55 -4.00 -5.79
CA CYS A 34 2.82 -3.33 -4.52
C CYS A 34 1.59 -2.55 -4.02
N TYR A 35 0.93 -1.82 -4.92
CA TYR A 35 -0.22 -0.98 -4.58
C TYR A 35 -1.09 -0.76 -5.81
N ALA A 36 -2.39 -0.52 -5.61
CA ALA A 36 -3.33 -0.19 -6.67
C ALA A 36 -4.26 0.92 -6.20
N ARG A 37 -4.45 1.95 -7.02
CA ARG A 37 -5.30 3.11 -6.74
C ARG A 37 -5.60 3.88 -8.02
N ASP A 38 -6.79 4.46 -8.11
CA ASP A 38 -7.22 5.35 -9.20
C ASP A 38 -6.98 4.77 -10.62
N GLY A 39 -7.17 3.45 -10.78
CA GLY A 39 -6.94 2.75 -12.05
C GLY A 39 -5.48 2.44 -12.39
N TRP A 40 -4.53 2.80 -11.52
CA TRP A 40 -3.10 2.56 -11.70
C TRP A 40 -2.56 1.48 -10.76
N LEU A 41 -1.62 0.70 -11.28
CA LEU A 41 -0.88 -0.31 -10.54
C LEU A 41 0.55 0.17 -10.29
N LEU A 42 1.03 0.05 -9.05
CA LEU A 42 2.44 0.20 -8.71
C LEU A 42 3.08 -1.18 -8.64
N LEU A 43 4.11 -1.40 -9.45
CA LEU A 43 4.73 -2.70 -9.66
C LEU A 43 6.23 -2.65 -9.38
N TYR A 44 6.75 -3.74 -8.84
CA TYR A 44 8.16 -3.92 -8.51
C TYR A 44 8.70 -5.20 -9.14
N LYS A 45 9.87 -5.12 -9.81
CA LYS A 45 10.58 -6.30 -10.35
C LYS A 45 11.79 -6.63 -9.48
N PRO A 46 11.72 -7.66 -8.60
CA PRO A 46 12.78 -7.95 -7.62
C PRO A 46 14.17 -8.10 -8.23
N ARG A 47 14.30 -8.88 -9.31
CA ARG A 47 15.60 -9.16 -9.95
C ARG A 47 16.33 -7.91 -10.47
N THR A 48 15.60 -6.83 -10.77
CA THR A 48 16.17 -5.62 -11.39
C THR A 48 15.98 -4.38 -10.53
N GLN A 49 15.33 -4.52 -9.37
CA GLN A 49 14.90 -3.43 -8.49
C GLN A 49 14.13 -2.32 -9.20
N ARG A 50 13.50 -2.62 -10.34
CA ARG A 50 12.74 -1.65 -11.12
C ARG A 50 11.37 -1.45 -10.49
N VAL A 51 11.02 -0.20 -10.25
CA VAL A 51 9.71 0.25 -9.79
C VAL A 51 9.06 1.02 -10.94
N PHE A 52 7.77 0.79 -11.19
CA PHE A 52 7.05 1.51 -12.23
C PHE A 52 5.54 1.49 -11.99
N PHE A 53 4.86 2.52 -12.48
CA PHE A 53 3.42 2.51 -12.63
C PHE A 53 2.99 1.86 -13.94
N TYR A 54 1.82 1.23 -13.93
CA TYR A 54 1.20 0.65 -15.10
C TYR A 54 -0.32 0.88 -15.06
N CYS A 55 -0.88 1.42 -16.13
CA CYS A 55 -2.32 1.49 -16.32
C CYS A 55 -2.73 0.31 -17.21
N PRO A 56 -3.53 -0.66 -16.72
CA PRO A 56 -3.95 -1.80 -17.53
C PRO A 56 -4.88 -1.39 -18.68
N TYR A 57 -5.60 -0.27 -18.55
CA TYR A 57 -6.55 0.21 -19.55
C TYR A 57 -5.87 0.89 -20.74
N THR A 58 -4.92 1.79 -20.48
CA THR A 58 -4.19 2.52 -21.54
C THR A 58 -2.87 1.84 -21.92
N GLN A 59 -2.46 0.81 -21.17
CA GLN A 59 -1.14 0.18 -21.23
C GLN A 59 0.05 1.14 -21.02
N GLU A 60 -0.22 2.33 -20.51
CA GLU A 60 0.79 3.34 -20.22
C GLU A 60 1.69 2.87 -19.06
N LYS A 61 2.97 3.23 -19.15
CA LYS A 61 3.99 2.87 -18.17
C LYS A 61 4.83 4.07 -17.80
N ILE A 62 4.86 4.39 -16.51
CA ILE A 62 5.70 5.46 -15.96
C ILE A 62 6.80 4.81 -15.13
N LYS A 63 8.06 5.01 -15.52
CA LYS A 63 9.22 4.45 -14.82
C LYS A 63 9.56 5.32 -13.60
N LEU A 64 10.01 4.67 -12.54
CA LEU A 64 10.51 5.33 -11.34
C LEU A 64 11.99 4.96 -11.11
N PRO A 65 12.71 5.74 -10.28
CA PRO A 65 14.04 5.38 -9.82
C PRO A 65 14.05 3.98 -9.20
N ARG A 66 15.13 3.25 -9.43
CA ARG A 66 15.30 1.90 -8.87
C ARG A 66 15.37 1.98 -7.35
N ARG A 67 14.80 0.97 -6.70
CA ARG A 67 14.86 0.87 -5.24
C ARG A 67 14.66 -0.56 -4.78
N GLU A 68 15.40 -0.93 -3.75
CA GLU A 68 15.18 -2.18 -3.03
C GLU A 68 13.91 -2.07 -2.17
N LEU A 69 12.82 -2.68 -2.66
CA LEU A 69 11.51 -2.73 -2.01
C LEU A 69 11.15 -4.14 -1.52
N ALA A 70 12.09 -5.11 -1.57
CA ALA A 70 11.85 -6.40 -0.95
C ALA A 70 11.49 -6.19 0.51
N TYR A 71 10.34 -6.74 0.90
CA TYR A 71 9.82 -6.66 2.26
C TYR A 71 9.48 -5.24 2.74
N GLN A 72 9.13 -4.33 1.83
CA GLN A 72 8.61 -3.00 2.17
C GLN A 72 7.19 -2.81 1.66
N ILE A 73 6.39 -2.13 2.48
CA ILE A 73 5.06 -1.65 2.10
C ILE A 73 5.20 -0.27 1.44
N VAL A 74 4.52 -0.06 0.33
CA VAL A 74 4.55 1.20 -0.41
C VAL A 74 3.14 1.58 -0.85
N ALA A 75 2.82 2.86 -0.85
CA ALA A 75 1.60 3.39 -1.46
C ALA A 75 1.90 4.69 -2.21
N PHE A 76 0.89 5.18 -2.93
CA PHE A 76 0.94 6.47 -3.58
C PHE A 76 -0.33 7.29 -3.32
N SER A 77 -0.19 8.63 -3.37
CA SER A 77 -1.23 9.58 -2.96
C SER A 77 -2.32 9.84 -3.99
N ALA A 78 -1.96 9.92 -5.27
CA ALA A 78 -2.85 10.29 -6.38
C ALA A 78 -2.42 9.58 -7.67
N THR A 79 -3.16 9.75 -8.77
CA THR A 79 -2.75 9.22 -10.08
C THR A 79 -1.32 9.63 -10.42
N PRO A 80 -0.49 8.76 -11.00
CA PRO A 80 0.91 9.07 -11.31
C PRO A 80 1.09 10.10 -12.42
N THR A 81 0.02 10.50 -13.08
CA THR A 81 -0.02 11.65 -14.01
C THR A 81 -0.28 12.98 -13.30
N SER A 82 -0.73 12.95 -12.04
CA SER A 82 -0.91 14.14 -11.22
C SER A 82 0.43 14.66 -10.70
N PRO A 83 0.68 15.99 -10.73
CA PRO A 83 1.88 16.57 -10.14
C PRO A 83 1.94 16.42 -8.60
N SER A 84 0.81 16.15 -7.96
CA SER A 84 0.72 15.89 -6.51
C SER A 84 0.96 14.42 -6.12
N CYS A 85 1.29 13.56 -7.08
CA CYS A 85 1.55 12.14 -6.80
C CYS A 85 2.86 11.96 -6.03
N ILE A 86 2.74 11.43 -4.82
CA ILE A 86 3.85 11.10 -3.94
C ILE A 86 3.75 9.61 -3.65
N LEU A 87 4.87 8.91 -3.81
CA LEU A 87 5.07 7.57 -3.31
C LEU A 87 5.65 7.65 -1.90
N PHE A 88 5.21 6.75 -1.04
CA PHE A 88 5.67 6.66 0.34
C PHE A 88 5.91 5.19 0.71
N THR A 89 7.09 4.92 1.28
CA THR A 89 7.46 3.65 1.88
C THR A 89 8.08 3.90 3.26
N VAL A 90 7.88 2.96 4.17
CA VAL A 90 8.46 2.99 5.51
C VAL A 90 9.16 1.67 5.79
N LYS A 91 10.40 1.76 6.29
CA LYS A 91 11.23 0.62 6.69
C LYS A 91 11.59 0.75 8.17
N HIS A 92 11.41 -0.33 8.91
CA HIS A 92 11.94 -0.46 10.26
C HIS A 92 13.47 -0.58 10.23
N VAL A 93 14.15 0.24 11.02
CA VAL A 93 15.62 0.23 11.15
C VAL A 93 16.02 -0.28 12.53
N ARG A 94 15.45 0.31 13.59
CA ARG A 94 15.62 -0.06 15.01
C ARG A 94 14.27 0.12 15.71
N PRO A 95 14.05 -0.43 16.92
CA PRO A 95 12.74 -0.35 17.59
C PRO A 95 12.09 1.04 17.54
N THR A 96 12.88 2.09 17.79
CA THR A 96 12.44 3.49 17.79
C THR A 96 12.91 4.29 16.58
N VAL A 97 13.38 3.67 15.50
CA VAL A 97 13.84 4.37 14.29
C VAL A 97 13.25 3.75 13.04
N VAL A 98 12.63 4.59 12.22
CA VAL A 98 12.14 4.24 10.89
C VAL A 98 12.86 5.04 9.82
N ALA A 99 13.14 4.41 8.70
CA ALA A 99 13.54 5.08 7.47
C ALA A 99 12.28 5.28 6.62
N ILE A 100 11.88 6.53 6.45
CA ILE A 100 10.81 6.90 5.52
C ILE A 100 11.45 7.26 4.21
N SER A 101 10.81 6.88 3.12
CA SER A 101 11.26 7.32 1.82
C SER A 101 10.13 7.66 0.90
N THR A 102 10.36 8.74 0.18
CA THR A 102 9.41 9.33 -0.74
C THR A 102 10.01 9.45 -2.13
N CYS A 103 9.13 9.47 -3.12
CA CYS A 103 9.47 9.67 -4.52
C CYS A 103 8.25 10.26 -5.22
N HIS A 104 8.43 10.81 -6.41
CA HIS A 104 7.35 11.27 -7.26
C HIS A 104 7.60 10.83 -8.70
N PRO A 105 6.56 10.77 -9.54
CA PRO A 105 6.73 10.59 -10.98
C PRO A 105 7.73 11.62 -11.55
N GLY A 106 8.66 11.17 -12.39
CA GLY A 106 9.71 12.01 -12.98
C GLY A 106 10.94 12.26 -12.10
N ALA A 107 10.95 11.83 -10.84
CA ALA A 107 12.14 11.90 -10.00
C ALA A 107 13.28 11.03 -10.54
N THR A 108 14.54 11.42 -10.25
CA THR A 108 15.75 10.65 -10.57
C THR A 108 16.17 9.70 -9.46
N GLU A 109 15.79 10.01 -8.21
CA GLU A 109 16.11 9.22 -7.02
C GLU A 109 14.97 9.23 -5.98
N TRP A 110 15.15 8.44 -4.92
CA TRP A 110 14.25 8.44 -3.77
C TRP A 110 14.87 9.24 -2.64
N THR A 111 14.10 10.13 -2.01
CA THR A 111 14.51 10.82 -0.79
C THR A 111 14.30 9.90 0.39
N THR A 112 15.30 9.75 1.27
CA THR A 112 15.20 8.89 2.46
C THR A 112 15.60 9.66 3.70
N VAL A 113 14.73 9.67 4.71
CA VAL A 113 14.96 10.36 5.99
C VAL A 113 14.68 9.40 7.13
N ASN A 114 15.55 9.40 8.14
CA ASN A 114 15.36 8.64 9.37
C ASN A 114 14.59 9.47 10.40
N TYR A 115 13.53 8.89 10.95
CA TYR A 115 12.74 9.50 12.01
C TYR A 115 12.89 8.70 13.31
N GLN A 116 13.09 9.44 14.40
CA GLN A 116 13.11 8.90 15.75
C GLN A 116 11.68 8.88 16.30
N ASN A 117 11.27 7.74 16.83
CA ASN A 117 9.97 7.53 17.46
C ASN A 117 10.12 7.47 18.98
N HIS A 118 9.11 8.00 19.69
CA HIS A 118 8.96 7.76 21.12
C HIS A 118 8.44 6.34 21.40
N LEU A 119 7.51 5.86 20.57
CA LEU A 119 6.95 4.51 20.66
C LEU A 119 7.63 3.56 19.67
N PRO A 120 7.84 2.28 20.01
CA PRO A 120 8.49 1.35 19.11
C PRO A 120 7.62 1.08 17.88
N PHE A 121 8.13 1.28 16.67
CA PHE A 121 7.38 1.04 15.43
C PHE A 121 8.03 -0.09 14.63
N VAL A 122 7.43 -1.27 14.67
CA VAL A 122 7.87 -2.42 13.87
C VAL A 122 6.85 -2.64 12.75
N GLY A 123 7.27 -2.35 11.52
CA GLY A 123 6.47 -2.61 10.33
C GLY A 123 6.47 -4.10 9.97
N SER A 124 5.41 -4.56 9.31
CA SER A 124 5.34 -5.87 8.68
C SER A 124 4.98 -5.71 7.21
N ILE A 125 5.49 -6.63 6.38
CA ILE A 125 5.18 -6.70 4.95
C ILE A 125 3.71 -6.95 4.67
N TRP A 126 2.99 -7.46 5.67
CA TRP A 126 1.56 -7.75 5.62
C TRP A 126 0.70 -6.56 6.05
N ASN A 127 1.31 -5.50 6.58
CA ASN A 127 0.57 -4.32 7.01
C ASN A 127 0.08 -3.54 5.79
N LYS A 128 -1.08 -2.89 5.94
CA LYS A 128 -1.61 -2.01 4.90
C LYS A 128 -1.09 -0.59 5.10
N LEU A 129 -0.66 0.01 3.99
CA LEU A 129 -0.33 1.42 3.88
C LEU A 129 -1.48 2.08 3.12
N VAL A 130 -2.06 3.15 3.66
CA VAL A 130 -3.22 3.83 3.06
C VAL A 130 -2.97 5.32 3.01
N PHE A 131 -3.32 5.95 1.89
CA PHE A 131 -3.34 7.42 1.79
C PHE A 131 -4.79 7.93 1.83
N CYS A 132 -5.10 8.79 2.79
CA CYS A 132 -6.42 9.36 3.00
C CYS A 132 -6.30 10.79 3.54
N ASN A 133 -7.15 11.71 3.08
CA ASN A 133 -7.21 13.10 3.56
C ASN A 133 -5.82 13.79 3.64
N GLY A 134 -4.98 13.59 2.63
CA GLY A 134 -3.66 14.21 2.56
C GLY A 134 -2.55 13.52 3.35
N LEU A 135 -2.85 12.46 4.10
CA LEU A 135 -1.90 11.78 4.99
C LEU A 135 -1.71 10.31 4.62
N PHE A 136 -0.52 9.77 4.87
CA PHE A 136 -0.25 8.34 4.80
C PHE A 136 -0.36 7.70 6.18
N TYR A 137 -1.03 6.57 6.24
CA TYR A 137 -1.28 5.80 7.45
C TYR A 137 -0.72 4.39 7.28
N CYS A 138 -0.08 3.87 8.32
CA CYS A 138 0.30 2.46 8.38
C CYS A 138 0.28 1.93 9.81
N LEU A 139 -0.09 0.67 9.95
CA LEU A 139 -0.12 -0.01 11.23
C LEU A 139 1.24 -0.66 11.51
N SER A 140 1.67 -0.68 12.78
CA SER A 140 2.75 -1.53 13.26
C SER A 140 2.23 -2.91 13.66
N LEU A 141 3.13 -3.88 13.82
CA LEU A 141 2.81 -5.18 14.40
C LEU A 141 2.30 -5.11 15.85
N THR A 142 2.64 -4.03 16.56
CA THR A 142 2.23 -3.77 17.94
C THR A 142 0.91 -3.01 18.05
N GLY A 143 0.22 -2.74 16.94
CA GLY A 143 -1.06 -2.03 16.92
C GLY A 143 -0.94 -0.49 16.98
N TRP A 144 0.26 0.06 16.86
CA TRP A 144 0.46 1.51 16.77
C TRP A 144 0.16 2.02 15.36
N LEU A 145 -0.36 3.24 15.27
CA LEU A 145 -0.65 3.91 14.01
C LEU A 145 0.44 4.92 13.69
N GLY A 146 1.20 4.64 12.63
CA GLY A 146 2.12 5.59 12.04
C GLY A 146 1.39 6.52 11.06
N VAL A 147 1.65 7.81 11.18
CA VAL A 147 1.08 8.86 10.35
C VAL A 147 2.21 9.68 9.74
N TYR A 148 2.25 9.75 8.42
CA TYR A 148 3.18 10.59 7.68
C TYR A 148 2.43 11.72 6.97
N ASN A 149 2.84 12.96 7.21
CA ASN A 149 2.38 14.13 6.48
C ASN A 149 3.39 14.47 5.38
N PRO A 150 3.04 14.30 4.09
CA PRO A 150 3.94 14.58 2.99
C PRO A 150 4.21 16.08 2.79
N ASN A 151 3.29 16.97 3.20
CA ASN A 151 3.45 18.41 3.01
C ASN A 151 4.46 19.00 4.00
N GLU A 152 4.43 18.52 5.24
CA GLU A 152 5.34 18.98 6.31
C GLU A 152 6.57 18.08 6.47
N SER A 153 6.60 16.92 5.79
CA SER A 153 7.62 15.88 5.99
C SER A 153 7.75 15.47 7.46
N THR A 154 6.61 15.31 8.14
CA THR A 154 6.54 14.91 9.55
C THR A 154 6.05 13.48 9.70
N TRP A 155 6.55 12.79 10.71
CA TRP A 155 6.16 11.42 11.05
C TRP A 155 5.84 11.33 12.54
N VAL A 156 4.66 10.77 12.85
CA VAL A 156 4.20 10.59 14.23
C VAL A 156 3.65 9.19 14.40
N VAL A 157 3.89 8.60 15.58
CA VAL A 157 3.34 7.30 15.97
C VAL A 157 2.34 7.50 17.09
N HIS A 158 1.09 7.10 16.86
CA HIS A 158 0.01 7.19 17.83
C HIS A 158 -0.31 5.84 18.44
N SER A 159 -0.61 5.88 19.73
CA SER A 159 -1.35 4.82 20.40
C SER A 159 -2.80 4.87 19.95
N VAL A 160 -3.27 3.78 19.32
CA VAL A 160 -4.69 3.63 19.01
C VAL A 160 -5.23 2.55 19.92
N PRO A 161 -6.20 2.86 20.80
CA PRO A 161 -6.83 1.83 21.60
C PRO A 161 -7.48 0.80 20.67
N PRO A 162 -7.43 -0.50 20.99
CA PRO A 162 -8.19 -1.48 20.23
C PRO A 162 -9.65 -1.04 20.21
N PRO A 163 -10.34 -1.11 19.06
CA PRO A 163 -11.71 -0.68 19.02
C PRO A 163 -12.50 -1.55 19.99
N LYS A 164 -13.38 -0.94 20.80
CA LYS A 164 -14.17 -1.66 21.80
C LYS A 164 -15.05 -2.68 21.08
N CYS A 165 -14.66 -3.95 21.09
CA CYS A 165 -15.54 -5.03 20.68
C CYS A 165 -16.68 -5.11 21.72
N LEU A 166 -17.93 -5.04 21.28
CA LEU A 166 -19.04 -5.55 22.08
C LEU A 166 -18.83 -7.07 22.27
N GLU A 167 -18.95 -7.54 23.51
CA GLU A 167 -18.36 -8.76 24.12
C GLU A 167 -18.59 -10.15 23.46
N ASN A 168 -19.13 -10.29 22.25
CA ASN A 168 -19.61 -11.60 21.76
C ASN A 168 -18.89 -12.23 20.55
N PHE A 169 -17.63 -11.87 20.23
CA PHE A 169 -16.90 -12.46 19.09
C PHE A 169 -15.64 -13.26 19.44
N PHE A 170 -15.66 -14.01 20.55
CA PHE A 170 -14.63 -15.01 20.82
C PHE A 170 -15.12 -16.42 20.47
N VAL A 171 -14.88 -16.84 19.22
CA VAL A 171 -14.73 -18.25 18.88
C VAL A 171 -13.44 -18.43 18.06
N LYS A 172 -12.57 -19.30 18.59
CA LYS A 172 -11.33 -19.89 18.06
C LYS A 172 -11.12 -19.77 16.55
N ASN A 173 -9.96 -19.21 16.18
CA ASN A 173 -9.16 -19.47 14.97
C ASN A 173 -9.91 -20.02 13.74
N ARG A 174 -10.38 -19.13 12.85
CA ARG A 174 -10.45 -19.37 11.40
C ARG A 174 -10.50 -18.05 10.64
N TRP A 175 -9.93 -18.08 9.45
CA TRP A 175 -9.55 -16.95 8.60
C TRP A 175 -10.66 -15.98 8.19
N LYS A 176 -10.20 -14.76 7.84
CA LYS A 176 -10.76 -13.81 6.87
C LYS A 176 -12.18 -13.30 7.11
N GLU A 177 -12.29 -11.99 6.89
CA GLU A 177 -13.50 -11.27 6.49
C GLU A 177 -14.47 -10.84 7.60
N ASN A 178 -14.58 -9.51 7.65
CA ASN A 178 -15.67 -8.71 8.19
C ASN A 178 -15.74 -8.57 9.72
N LEU A 179 -15.62 -7.32 10.17
CA LEU A 179 -16.47 -6.66 11.19
C LEU A 179 -15.79 -5.38 11.72
N TRP A 180 -16.04 -4.19 11.14
CA TRP A 180 -15.84 -2.90 11.86
C TRP A 180 -16.71 -1.77 11.26
N PRO A 181 -17.79 -1.32 11.95
CA PRO A 181 -18.76 -0.37 11.38
C PRO A 181 -18.77 1.08 11.94
N SER A 182 -17.63 1.69 12.35
CA SER A 182 -17.71 3.07 12.90
C SER A 182 -16.63 4.07 12.46
N ILE A 183 -15.83 3.76 11.43
CA ILE A 183 -15.05 4.75 10.65
C ILE A 183 -15.58 4.74 9.19
N MET A 184 -16.90 4.86 9.08
CA MET A 184 -17.73 4.05 8.18
C MET A 184 -18.08 4.67 6.81
N GLY A 185 -17.08 5.11 6.03
CA GLY A 185 -17.36 5.54 4.63
C GLY A 185 -16.23 5.29 3.63
N ILE A 186 -14.97 5.39 4.07
CA ILE A 186 -13.83 5.46 3.15
C ILE A 186 -13.12 4.11 2.99
N PHE A 187 -13.22 3.21 3.99
CA PHE A 187 -12.52 1.92 3.97
C PHE A 187 -13.33 0.75 3.36
N LEU A 188 -14.65 0.90 3.21
CA LEU A 188 -15.53 -0.16 2.69
C LEU A 188 -15.57 -0.25 1.16
N SER A 189 -15.20 0.80 0.43
CA SER A 189 -15.18 0.76 -1.04
C SER A 189 -14.03 -0.09 -1.60
N TYR A 190 -12.94 -0.28 -0.85
CA TYR A 190 -11.77 -1.03 -1.33
C TYR A 190 -11.70 -2.49 -0.86
N THR A 191 -12.50 -2.87 0.14
CA THR A 191 -12.46 -4.23 0.72
C THR A 191 -13.54 -5.15 0.12
N LEU A 192 -14.60 -4.61 -0.48
CA LEU A 192 -15.61 -5.37 -1.23
C LEU A 192 -15.20 -5.70 -2.69
N VAL A 193 -13.97 -5.36 -3.09
CA VAL A 193 -13.44 -5.58 -4.46
C VAL A 193 -12.40 -6.70 -4.54
N LEU A 194 -12.11 -7.38 -3.43
CA LEU A 194 -11.06 -8.40 -3.36
C LEU A 194 -11.49 -9.67 -2.61
N LEU A 195 -12.74 -10.08 -2.84
CA LEU A 195 -13.12 -11.49 -2.79
C LEU A 195 -12.64 -12.17 -4.08
#